data_AF-A0A5J4KP01-F1
#
_entry.id   AF-A0A5J4KP01-F1
#
_cell.length_a   1.000
_cell.length_b   1.000
_cell.length_c   1.000
_cell.angle_alpha   90.00
_cell.angle_beta   90.00
_cell.angle_gamma   90.00
#
_symmetry.space_group_name_H-M   'P 1'
#
loop_
_entity.id
_entity.type
_entity.pdbx_description
1 polymer ?
#
loop_
_entity_poly.entity_id
_entity_poly.type
_entity_poly.pdbx_seq_one_letter_code
_entity_poly.pdbx_strand_id
1 'polypeptide(L)'
;MIRMSRGSARFTTIMKTLYCTTITSRALQLIRSYEGDVSGCEAVLCHYIHEEPSRDKYGRVVENAFKIFFPNSEAICYTLSGEISYVLA
;
A
#
# COMPACT_ATOMS: atom_id res chain seq x y z
N MET A 1 10.37 -38.18 8.17
CA MET A 1 9.22 -37.26 8.04
C MET A 1 9.76 -35.95 7.49
N ILE A 2 9.67 -35.75 6.17
CA ILE A 2 10.36 -34.66 5.48
C ILE A 2 9.56 -33.37 5.66
N ARG A 3 10.26 -32.35 6.18
CA ARG A 3 9.80 -31.00 6.50
C ARG A 3 9.40 -30.29 5.20
N MET A 4 8.10 -30.06 5.00
CA MET A 4 7.62 -29.17 3.94
C MET A 4 7.79 -27.72 4.39
N SER A 5 8.98 -27.17 4.15
CA SER A 5 9.19 -25.72 4.16
C SER A 5 8.35 -25.15 3.02
N ARG A 6 7.24 -24.48 3.35
CA ARG A 6 6.43 -23.75 2.38
C ARG A 6 7.35 -22.78 1.66
N GLY A 7 7.35 -22.87 0.32
CA GLY A 7 8.22 -22.08 -0.54
C GLY A 7 8.13 -20.61 -0.17
N SER A 8 9.27 -20.05 0.19
CA SER A 8 9.48 -18.61 0.26
C SER A 8 9.33 -18.11 -1.17
N ALA A 9 8.11 -17.71 -1.54
CA ALA A 9 7.90 -16.89 -2.71
C ALA A 9 8.82 -15.68 -2.53
N ARG A 10 9.84 -15.57 -3.39
CA ARG A 10 10.69 -14.39 -3.45
C ARG A 10 9.82 -13.26 -4.00
N PHE A 11 8.99 -12.68 -3.14
CA PHE A 11 8.43 -11.37 -3.41
C PHE A 11 9.63 -10.44 -3.56
N THR A 12 9.75 -9.81 -4.71
CA THR A 12 10.67 -8.69 -4.88
C THR A 12 10.34 -7.71 -3.76
N THR A 13 11.27 -7.50 -2.82
CA THR A 13 11.03 -6.66 -1.65
C THR A 13 10.98 -5.20 -2.10
N ILE A 14 9.82 -4.77 -2.59
CA ILE A 14 9.59 -3.36 -2.91
C ILE A 14 9.14 -2.71 -1.60
N MET A 15 9.98 -1.82 -1.08
CA MET A 15 9.73 -1.05 0.13
C MET A 15 9.59 0.42 -0.24
N LYS A 16 8.59 1.10 0.32
CA LYS A 16 8.38 2.54 0.14
C LYS A 16 7.97 3.19 1.44
N THR A 17 8.61 4.30 1.77
CA THR A 17 8.20 5.15 2.89
C THR A 17 7.38 6.31 2.35
N LEU A 18 6.21 6.54 2.94
CA LEU A 18 5.34 7.67 2.67
C LEU A 18 5.23 8.53 3.91
N TYR A 19 5.21 9.84 3.75
CA TYR A 19 4.80 10.73 4.81
C TYR A 19 3.29 10.57 5.03
N CYS A 20 2.83 10.41 6.27
CA CYS A 20 1.41 10.30 6.57
C CYS A 20 0.98 11.26 7.67
N THR A 21 -0.09 12.00 7.42
CA THR A 21 -0.81 12.83 8.40
C THR A 21 -2.07 12.13 8.88
N THR A 22 -2.76 11.45 7.97
CA THR A 22 -4.02 10.77 8.23
C THR A 22 -4.01 9.40 7.59
N ILE A 23 -4.39 8.36 8.33
CA ILE A 23 -4.54 7.00 7.82
C ILE A 23 -5.85 6.37 8.27
N THR A 24 -6.60 5.81 7.32
CA THR A 24 -7.80 5.04 7.65
C THR A 24 -7.45 3.70 8.30
N SER A 25 -8.27 3.21 9.24
CA SER A 25 -7.99 1.96 9.97
C SER A 25 -7.82 0.75 9.04
N ARG A 26 -8.58 0.67 7.95
CA ARG A 26 -8.43 -0.40 6.94
C ARG A 26 -7.12 -0.30 6.17
N ALA A 27 -6.67 0.90 5.82
CA ALA A 27 -5.37 1.06 5.16
C ALA A 27 -4.24 0.62 6.09
N LEU A 28 -4.31 1.00 7.37
CA LEU A 28 -3.34 0.55 8.38
C LEU A 28 -3.31 -0.98 8.51
N GLN A 29 -4.49 -1.62 8.53
CA GLN A 29 -4.59 -3.08 8.58
C GLN A 29 -3.95 -3.73 7.34
N LEU A 30 -4.23 -3.19 6.15
CA LEU A 30 -3.66 -3.67 4.90
C LEU A 30 -2.13 -3.55 4.92
N ILE A 31 -1.58 -2.38 5.26
CA ILE A 31 -0.14 -2.15 5.37
C ILE A 31 0.52 -3.17 6.30
N ARG A 32 -0.06 -3.39 7.49
CA ARG A 32 0.47 -4.34 8.48
C ARG A 32 0.37 -5.80 8.06
N SER A 33 -0.65 -6.16 7.28
CA SER A 33 -0.79 -7.52 6.73
C SER A 33 0.32 -7.87 5.74
N TYR A 34 0.98 -6.86 5.16
CA TYR A 34 2.11 -6.99 4.25
C TYR A 34 3.42 -6.52 4.89
N GLU A 35 3.60 -6.72 6.20
CA GLU A 35 4.86 -6.43 6.92
C GLU A 35 5.28 -4.95 6.93
N GLY A 36 4.39 -4.03 6.54
CA GLY A 36 4.57 -2.60 6.72
C GLY A 36 4.18 -2.15 8.13
N ASP A 37 4.50 -0.90 8.47
CA ASP A 37 4.08 -0.29 9.73
C ASP A 37 3.95 1.23 9.61
N VAL A 38 3.37 1.86 10.63
CA VAL A 38 3.28 3.32 10.76
C VAL A 38 3.97 3.75 12.04
N SER A 39 4.96 4.63 11.91
CA SER A 39 5.72 5.19 13.03
C SER A 39 5.76 6.71 12.90
N GLY A 40 5.21 7.41 13.89
CA GLY A 40 5.09 8.86 13.85
C GLY A 40 4.29 9.33 12.64
N CYS A 41 4.94 10.10 11.76
CA CYS A 41 4.35 10.63 10.53
C CYS A 41 4.82 9.89 9.27
N GLU A 42 5.29 8.64 9.42
CA GLU A 42 5.77 7.83 8.30
C GLU A 42 5.02 6.50 8.25
N ALA A 43 4.58 6.14 7.05
CA ALA A 43 4.04 4.83 6.73
C ALA A 43 5.02 4.08 5.84
N VAL A 44 5.50 2.94 6.32
CA VAL A 44 6.36 2.03 5.58
C VAL A 44 5.49 0.98 4.91
N LEU A 45 5.54 0.93 3.58
CA LEU A 45 4.86 -0.03 2.74
C LEU A 45 5.86 -1.09 2.28
N CYS A 46 5.47 -2.35 2.36
CA CYS A 46 6.26 -3.48 1.94
C CYS A 46 5.43 -4.37 1.00
N HIS A 47 6.10 -5.10 0.10
CA HIS A 47 5.52 -6.14 -0.76
C HIS A 47 4.32 -5.70 -1.61
N TYR A 48 4.24 -4.42 -1.97
CA TYR A 48 3.26 -3.94 -2.94
C TYR A 48 3.68 -4.33 -4.37
N ILE A 49 2.72 -4.42 -5.29
CA ILE A 49 2.96 -4.88 -6.67
C ILE A 49 3.37 -3.72 -7.57
N HIS A 50 2.55 -2.67 -7.60
CA HIS A 50 2.73 -1.53 -8.50
C HIS A 50 1.94 -0.31 -8.02
N GLU A 51 2.16 0.81 -8.68
CA GLU A 51 1.51 2.09 -8.40
C GLU A 51 0.89 2.65 -9.68
N GLU A 52 -0.23 3.36 -9.53
CA GLU A 52 -0.89 4.05 -10.64
C GLU A 52 -1.37 5.44 -10.22
N PRO A 53 -1.43 6.41 -11.14
CA PRO A 53 -2.05 7.70 -10.86
C PRO A 53 -3.51 7.53 -10.42
N SER A 54 -3.91 8.25 -9.37
CA SER A 54 -5.31 8.27 -8.97
C SER A 54 -6.13 9.00 -10.03
N ARG A 55 -7.38 8.58 -10.23
CA ARG A 55 -8.29 9.18 -11.22
C ARG A 55 -9.59 9.57 -10.55
N ASP A 56 -10.13 10.72 -10.95
CA ASP A 56 -11.44 11.18 -10.52
C ASP A 56 -12.58 10.41 -11.22
N LYS A 57 -13.82 10.75 -10.88
CA LYS A 57 -15.03 10.16 -11.48
C LYS A 57 -15.19 10.40 -12.99
N TYR A 58 -14.41 11.31 -13.56
CA TYR A 58 -14.37 11.63 -14.99
C TYR A 58 -13.17 10.98 -15.68
N GLY A 59 -12.39 10.16 -14.97
CA GLY A 59 -11.20 9.51 -15.48
C GLY A 59 -9.98 10.43 -15.59
N ARG A 60 -10.03 11.64 -15.04
CA ARG A 60 -8.92 12.60 -15.06
C ARG A 60 -7.94 12.25 -13.96
N VAL A 61 -6.64 12.33 -14.26
CA VAL A 61 -5.59 12.12 -13.25
C VAL A 61 -5.72 13.19 -12.18
N VAL A 62 -5.79 12.76 -10.92
CA VAL A 62 -5.72 13.65 -9.77
C VAL A 62 -4.26 13.95 -9.52
N GLU A 63 -3.90 15.22 -9.66
CA GLU A 63 -2.54 15.67 -9.39
C GLU A 63 -2.16 15.29 -7.95
N ASN A 64 -0.92 14.82 -7.77
CA ASN A 64 -0.37 14.53 -6.45
C ASN A 64 -1.10 13.41 -5.68
N ALA A 65 -1.85 12.54 -6.37
CA ALA A 65 -2.46 11.36 -5.77
C ALA A 65 -2.20 10.10 -6.60
N PHE A 66 -1.90 9.00 -5.92
CA PHE A 66 -1.65 7.71 -6.55
C PHE A 66 -2.22 6.55 -5.73
N LYS A 67 -2.51 5.44 -6.42
CA LYS A 67 -2.92 4.18 -5.83
C LYS A 67 -1.73 3.24 -5.76
N ILE A 68 -1.67 2.46 -4.70
CA ILE A 68 -0.65 1.43 -4.48
C ILE A 68 -1.37 0.11 -4.29
N PHE A 69 -1.08 -0.85 -5.14
CA PHE A 69 -1.79 -2.13 -5.22
C PHE A 69 -1.02 -3.24 -4.51
N PHE A 70 -1.73 -4.05 -3.74
CA PHE A 70 -1.20 -5.18 -2.98
C PHE A 70 -1.57 -6.54 -3.64
N PRO A 71 -0.82 -7.62 -3.33
CA PRO A 71 -1.03 -8.97 -3.88
C PRO A 71 -2.45 -9.54 -3.85
N ASN A 72 -3.30 -9.08 -2.93
CA ASN A 72 -4.69 -9.52 -2.78
C ASN A 72 -5.69 -8.72 -3.62
N SER A 73 -5.23 -7.95 -4.61
CA SER A 73 -6.06 -7.02 -5.38
C SER A 73 -6.73 -5.95 -4.52
N GLU A 74 -6.20 -5.64 -3.34
CA GLU A 74 -6.59 -4.45 -2.59
C GLU A 74 -5.60 -3.31 -2.87
N ALA A 75 -6.01 -2.08 -2.59
CA ALA A 75 -5.15 -0.94 -2.78
C ALA A 75 -5.35 0.11 -1.68
N ILE A 76 -4.34 0.97 -1.53
CA ILE A 76 -4.47 2.24 -0.82
C ILE A 76 -4.35 3.38 -1.82
N CYS A 77 -5.11 4.44 -1.60
CA CYS A 77 -4.93 5.73 -2.24
C CYS A 77 -4.09 6.60 -1.30
N TYR A 78 -3.09 7.25 -1.87
CA TYR A 78 -2.21 8.19 -1.19
C TYR A 78 -2.24 9.55 -1.87
N THR A 79 -2.24 10.63 -1.09
CA THR A 79 -2.07 12.01 -1.57
C THR A 79 -0.75 12.60 -1.05
N LEU A 80 -0.14 13.54 -1.76
CA LEU A 80 1.08 14.23 -1.26
C LEU A 80 0.84 15.07 0.00
N SER A 81 -0.42 15.31 0.41
CA SER A 81 -0.76 15.88 1.73
C SER A 81 -0.61 14.88 2.88
N GLY A 82 -0.30 13.62 2.59
CA GLY A 82 -0.08 12.57 3.57
C GLY A 82 -1.35 11.81 3.98
N GLU A 83 -2.41 11.86 3.18
CA GLU A 83 -3.63 11.09 3.45
C GLU A 83 -3.49 9.69 2.83
N ILE A 84 -3.73 8.65 3.64
CA ILE A 84 -3.70 7.25 3.22
C ILE A 84 -5.08 6.62 3.49
N SER A 85 -5.77 6.26 2.41
CA SER A 85 -7.11 5.67 2.48
C SER A 85 -7.17 4.32 1.78
N TYR A 86 -7.87 3.36 2.38
CA TYR A 86 -8.14 2.07 1.71
C TYR A 86 -9.12 2.27 0.56
N VAL A 87 -8.85 1.65 -0.58
CA VAL A 87 -9.76 1.63 -1.74
C VAL A 87 -9.94 0.20 -2.23
N LEU A 88 -11.19 -0.13 -2.59
CA LEU A 88 -11.47 -1.37 -3.31
C LEU A 88 -10.96 -1.18 -4.75
N ALA A 89 -10.14 -2.12 -5.22
CA ALA A 89 -9.65 -2.13 -6.59
C ALA A 89 -10.73 -2.60 -7.57
#